data_AF-A0AAV5AFU0-F1
#
_entry.id   AF-A0AAV5AFU0-F1
#
_cell.length_a   1.000
_cell.length_b   1.000
_cell.length_c   1.000
_cell.angle_alpha   90.00
_cell.angle_beta   90.00
_cell.angle_gamma   90.00
#
_symmetry.space_group_name_H-M   'P 1'
#
loop_
_entity.id
_entity.type
_entity.pdbx_description
1 polymer ?
#
loop_
_entity_poly.entity_id
_entity_poly.type
_entity_poly.pdbx_seq_one_letter_code
_entity_poly.pdbx_strand_id
1 'polypeptide(L)'
;MTEKIGTATAATELALMAGADRVEGCIFGNGERTGNVDLANLALNLYTQGISPLLDFSDIQSVIETVTACNDLPVHPRHPYAGELVFTAFSGSHQDAIKKGFEAQFERHRKAALQGEMQYWDIPYLPIDPADIGCTYEAVIRVNSQSGKGGIAYLVKQALGLDMPRKMQINFYQTVQAIADREAREMTIEDITTAFRRTYKFGGGKFSGRISLRSFIISELQSMGIGEGLNSDADENSIHEKRFDGTLLVDGVPRIVRGDGNGPLSALLDALKCHLGLDFAIREYSEHSIGEGTSVKAASYVELVKESDKTKGPIHSIGFWGVGIDADIASSGLRAVLSAVNSAIGDQSLPELKPDVIFNMKSQPADVSHAILYTLSLELPRRLQSSFFEHVQRAAREEDKILSLQDISNLFIHTYRFGILGRVELKSFKLTTTDEGRKTIIASMSIDRQTRTVEGSGNGPLSAFLAAIQTQLPQDTILSVRDFSEHSLGEGSETNAASYVELQQIVHDKKYASWGVALDGDITRSTLVAAVSAINGFDLSFTPLS
;
A
#
# COMPACT_ATOMS: atom_id res chain seq x y z
N MET A 1 -10.17 -49.51 -40.29
CA MET A 1 -11.28 -50.05 -39.46
C MET A 1 -12.19 -48.90 -39.02
N THR A 2 -13.49 -49.11 -38.85
CA THR A 2 -14.45 -48.03 -38.48
C THR A 2 -14.77 -48.06 -36.98
N GLU A 3 -15.00 -46.90 -36.36
CA GLU A 3 -15.12 -46.72 -34.91
C GLU A 3 -16.47 -47.14 -34.27
N LYS A 4 -17.27 -47.98 -34.93
CA LYS A 4 -18.70 -48.20 -34.57
C LYS A 4 -18.99 -48.63 -33.13
N ILE A 5 -18.01 -49.19 -32.42
CA ILE A 5 -18.12 -49.64 -31.02
C ILE A 5 -17.04 -49.03 -30.10
N GLY A 6 -16.32 -47.99 -30.56
CA GLY A 6 -15.33 -47.27 -29.76
C GLY A 6 -14.00 -47.99 -29.51
N THR A 7 -13.67 -49.01 -30.31
CA THR A 7 -12.46 -49.85 -30.12
C THR A 7 -11.55 -49.93 -31.35
N ALA A 8 -11.63 -48.96 -32.28
CA ALA A 8 -10.86 -49.01 -33.51
C ALA A 8 -9.33 -49.00 -33.29
N THR A 9 -8.84 -48.22 -32.32
CA THR A 9 -7.43 -48.22 -31.91
C THR A 9 -6.99 -49.61 -31.46
N ALA A 10 -7.70 -50.19 -30.48
CA ALA A 10 -7.38 -51.53 -29.95
C ALA A 10 -7.43 -52.61 -31.03
N ALA A 11 -8.46 -52.61 -31.89
CA ALA A 11 -8.58 -53.56 -32.98
C ALA A 11 -7.41 -53.44 -33.97
N THR A 12 -6.96 -52.21 -34.23
CA THR A 12 -5.83 -51.94 -35.12
C THR A 12 -4.50 -52.41 -34.54
N GLU A 13 -4.23 -52.12 -33.27
CA GLU A 13 -3.01 -52.59 -32.59
C GLU A 13 -2.97 -54.12 -32.52
N LEU A 14 -4.10 -54.77 -32.20
CA LEU A 14 -4.20 -56.23 -32.20
C LEU A 14 -3.97 -56.82 -33.61
N ALA A 15 -4.48 -56.18 -34.66
CA ALA A 15 -4.27 -56.62 -36.04
C ALA A 15 -2.82 -56.47 -36.49
N LEU A 16 -2.14 -55.37 -36.10
CA LEU A 16 -0.71 -55.19 -36.32
C LEU A 16 0.09 -56.30 -35.64
N MET A 17 -0.21 -56.62 -34.38
CA MET A 17 0.43 -57.75 -33.67
C MET A 17 0.13 -59.11 -34.31
N ALA A 18 -1.02 -59.24 -34.98
CA ALA A 18 -1.38 -60.44 -35.75
C ALA A 18 -0.70 -60.53 -37.13
N GLY A 19 0.12 -59.54 -37.51
CA GLY A 19 0.91 -59.55 -38.75
C GLY A 19 0.37 -58.67 -39.87
N ALA A 20 -0.52 -57.71 -39.58
CA ALA A 20 -0.88 -56.68 -40.57
C ALA A 20 0.30 -55.72 -40.80
N ASP A 21 0.59 -55.39 -42.06
CA ASP A 21 1.73 -54.51 -42.42
C ASP A 21 1.34 -53.03 -42.61
N ARG A 22 0.04 -52.71 -42.70
CA ARG A 22 -0.44 -51.37 -43.04
C ARG A 22 -1.77 -51.03 -42.38
N VAL A 23 -1.87 -49.77 -41.94
CA VAL A 23 -3.08 -49.18 -41.34
C VAL A 23 -3.56 -48.01 -42.21
N GLU A 24 -4.88 -47.89 -42.34
CA GLU A 24 -5.54 -46.70 -42.89
C GLU A 24 -6.43 -46.08 -41.82
N GLY A 25 -6.34 -44.75 -41.68
CA GLY A 25 -7.06 -43.98 -40.68
C GLY A 25 -7.07 -42.49 -40.99
N CYS A 26 -7.53 -41.69 -40.04
CA CYS A 26 -7.52 -40.23 -40.13
C CYS A 26 -6.93 -39.63 -38.84
N ILE A 27 -6.36 -38.42 -38.93
CA ILE A 27 -5.90 -37.68 -37.74
C ILE A 27 -7.12 -37.28 -36.91
N PHE A 28 -7.06 -37.54 -35.60
CA PHE A 28 -8.15 -37.36 -34.63
C PHE A 28 -9.43 -38.13 -34.96
N GLY A 29 -9.30 -39.24 -35.70
CA GLY A 29 -10.38 -40.20 -35.89
C GLY A 29 -11.53 -39.73 -36.79
N ASN A 30 -11.36 -38.67 -37.59
CA ASN A 30 -12.42 -38.24 -38.50
C ASN A 30 -12.82 -39.35 -39.52
N GLY A 31 -14.06 -39.35 -39.98
CA GLY A 31 -14.55 -40.35 -40.93
C GLY A 31 -16.06 -40.59 -40.84
N GLU A 32 -16.56 -41.63 -41.50
CA GLU A 32 -17.99 -41.88 -41.59
C GLU A 32 -18.60 -42.30 -40.23
N ARG A 33 -19.69 -41.64 -39.82
CA ARG A 33 -20.42 -41.84 -38.54
C ARG A 33 -19.55 -41.60 -37.30
N THR A 34 -18.96 -42.68 -36.78
CA THR A 34 -18.14 -42.68 -35.56
C THR A 34 -16.67 -42.41 -35.88
N GLY A 35 -16.29 -42.41 -37.17
CA GLY A 35 -14.92 -42.12 -37.57
C GLY A 35 -14.12 -43.33 -38.07
N ASN A 36 -12.93 -43.04 -38.60
CA ASN A 36 -11.88 -44.02 -38.84
C ASN A 36 -11.00 -44.17 -37.60
N VAL A 37 -10.06 -45.12 -37.60
CA VAL A 37 -9.05 -45.19 -36.53
C VAL A 37 -8.21 -43.91 -36.51
N ASP A 38 -7.91 -43.43 -35.31
CA ASP A 38 -7.09 -42.24 -35.10
C ASP A 38 -5.60 -42.55 -35.27
N LEU A 39 -4.98 -41.94 -36.29
CA LEU A 39 -3.56 -42.10 -36.58
C LEU A 39 -2.66 -41.36 -35.58
N ALA A 40 -3.10 -40.25 -34.98
CA ALA A 40 -2.33 -39.54 -33.97
C ALA A 40 -2.24 -40.38 -32.68
N ASN A 41 -3.37 -40.92 -32.25
CA ASN A 41 -3.44 -41.83 -31.10
C ASN A 41 -2.56 -43.09 -31.29
N LEU A 42 -2.63 -43.75 -32.45
CA LEU A 42 -1.78 -44.92 -32.74
C LEU A 42 -0.29 -44.58 -32.74
N ALA A 43 0.09 -43.45 -33.35
CA ALA A 43 1.47 -43.00 -33.40
C ALA A 43 2.03 -42.70 -32.00
N LEU A 44 1.26 -42.00 -31.16
CA LEU A 44 1.68 -41.65 -29.81
C LEU A 44 1.62 -42.85 -28.84
N ASN A 45 0.74 -43.83 -29.09
CA ASN A 45 0.79 -45.12 -28.39
C ASN A 45 2.12 -45.84 -28.65
N LEU A 46 2.61 -45.88 -29.90
CA LEU A 46 3.94 -46.42 -30.20
C LEU A 46 5.05 -45.61 -29.52
N TYR A 47 4.99 -44.28 -29.62
CA TYR A 47 5.98 -43.37 -29.05
C TYR A 47 6.13 -43.57 -27.52
N THR A 48 5.01 -43.64 -26.79
CA THR A 48 5.00 -43.84 -25.33
C THR A 48 5.53 -45.22 -24.90
N GLN A 49 5.60 -46.18 -25.81
CA GLN A 49 6.24 -47.48 -25.60
C GLN A 49 7.69 -47.53 -26.11
N GLY A 50 8.27 -46.39 -26.50
CA GLY A 50 9.65 -46.29 -26.99
C GLY A 50 9.86 -46.74 -28.43
N ILE A 51 8.78 -46.90 -29.21
CA ILE A 51 8.82 -47.28 -30.62
C ILE A 51 8.60 -46.02 -31.46
N SER A 52 9.53 -45.70 -32.37
CA SER A 52 9.36 -44.55 -33.26
C SER A 52 8.17 -44.77 -34.20
N PRO A 53 7.18 -43.86 -34.22
CA PRO A 53 6.04 -43.97 -35.13
C PRO A 53 6.36 -43.50 -36.56
N LEU A 54 7.57 -42.97 -36.81
CA LEU A 54 7.96 -42.35 -38.08
C LEU A 54 7.05 -41.18 -38.52
N LEU A 55 6.29 -40.61 -37.59
CA LEU A 55 5.43 -39.45 -37.74
C LEU A 55 5.82 -38.42 -36.67
N ASP A 56 5.73 -37.14 -37.03
CA ASP A 56 6.10 -36.04 -36.15
C ASP A 56 4.85 -35.40 -35.53
N PHE A 57 4.79 -35.45 -34.20
CA PHE A 57 3.76 -34.82 -33.38
C PHE A 57 4.37 -33.90 -32.32
N SER A 58 5.61 -33.42 -32.53
CA SER A 58 6.32 -32.53 -31.59
C SER A 58 5.61 -31.20 -31.35
N ASP A 59 4.70 -30.81 -32.26
CA ASP A 59 3.77 -29.70 -32.10
C ASP A 59 2.35 -30.19 -32.45
N ILE A 60 1.72 -30.86 -31.50
CA ILE A 60 0.37 -31.39 -31.69
C ILE A 60 -0.68 -30.26 -31.82
N GLN A 61 -0.40 -29.07 -31.28
CA GLN A 61 -1.31 -27.94 -31.32
C GLN A 61 -1.50 -27.43 -32.74
N SER A 62 -0.42 -27.30 -33.51
CA SER A 62 -0.47 -26.97 -34.94
C SER A 62 -1.25 -28.02 -35.76
N VAL A 63 -1.14 -29.29 -35.39
CA VAL A 63 -1.93 -30.39 -36.00
C VAL A 63 -3.41 -30.24 -35.68
N ILE A 64 -3.77 -29.95 -34.42
CA ILE A 64 -5.17 -29.69 -33.98
C ILE A 64 -5.76 -28.52 -34.76
N GLU A 65 -5.03 -27.41 -34.86
CA GLU A 65 -5.47 -26.22 -35.57
C GLU A 65 -5.73 -26.51 -37.05
N THR A 66 -4.78 -27.19 -37.71
CA THR A 66 -4.90 -27.56 -39.12
C THR A 66 -6.09 -28.49 -39.35
N VAL A 67 -6.23 -29.54 -38.54
CA VAL A 67 -7.30 -30.54 -38.71
C VAL A 67 -8.67 -29.94 -38.41
N THR A 68 -8.79 -29.11 -37.37
CA THR A 68 -10.04 -28.41 -37.03
C THR A 68 -10.42 -27.43 -38.13
N ALA A 69 -9.45 -26.70 -38.69
CA ALA A 69 -9.68 -25.79 -39.81
C ALA A 69 -10.12 -26.52 -41.10
N CYS A 70 -9.56 -27.71 -41.38
CA CYS A 70 -9.94 -28.51 -42.55
C CYS A 70 -11.32 -29.18 -42.40
N ASN A 71 -11.66 -29.61 -41.19
CA ASN A 71 -12.85 -30.45 -40.95
C ASN A 71 -14.06 -29.68 -40.42
N ASP A 72 -13.89 -28.44 -39.94
CA ASP A 72 -14.91 -27.66 -39.23
C ASP A 72 -15.54 -28.44 -38.05
N LEU A 73 -14.72 -29.28 -37.41
CA LEU A 73 -15.11 -30.12 -36.28
C LEU A 73 -14.05 -29.98 -35.17
N PRO A 74 -14.47 -29.69 -33.92
CA PRO A 74 -13.53 -29.56 -32.81
C PRO A 74 -13.01 -30.93 -32.36
N VAL A 75 -11.78 -30.95 -31.84
CA VAL A 75 -11.25 -32.10 -31.11
C VAL A 75 -11.92 -32.18 -29.74
N HIS A 76 -12.36 -33.38 -29.34
CA HIS A 76 -13.04 -33.56 -28.05
C HIS A 76 -12.09 -33.25 -26.88
N PRO A 77 -12.53 -32.60 -25.78
CA PRO A 77 -11.64 -32.22 -24.67
C PRO A 77 -10.93 -33.37 -23.96
N ARG A 78 -11.40 -34.61 -24.15
CA ARG A 78 -10.79 -35.84 -23.60
C ARG A 78 -10.19 -36.75 -24.67
N HIS A 79 -10.05 -36.25 -25.89
CA HIS A 79 -9.44 -37.02 -26.99
C HIS A 79 -7.99 -37.35 -26.62
N PRO A 80 -7.53 -38.60 -26.70
CA PRO A 80 -6.17 -38.97 -26.29
C PRO A 80 -5.11 -38.05 -26.88
N TYR A 81 -4.17 -37.61 -26.04
CA TYR A 81 -3.03 -36.71 -26.35
C TYR A 81 -3.39 -35.27 -26.79
N ALA A 82 -4.50 -35.07 -27.51
CA ALA A 82 -4.85 -33.79 -28.15
C ALA A 82 -5.97 -33.01 -27.44
N GLY A 83 -6.73 -33.66 -26.56
CA GLY A 83 -7.83 -33.02 -25.85
C GLY A 83 -7.34 -32.04 -24.79
N GLU A 84 -8.04 -30.92 -24.62
CA GLU A 84 -7.72 -29.86 -23.66
C GLU A 84 -7.47 -30.36 -22.21
N LEU A 85 -8.08 -31.48 -21.81
CA LEU A 85 -8.06 -31.96 -20.42
C LEU A 85 -7.08 -33.12 -20.18
N VAL A 86 -6.34 -33.59 -21.19
CA VAL A 86 -5.58 -34.85 -21.09
C VAL A 86 -4.28 -34.73 -20.27
N PHE A 87 -3.73 -33.53 -20.13
CA PHE A 87 -2.58 -33.24 -19.27
C PHE A 87 -2.97 -32.46 -18.01
N THR A 88 -4.25 -32.52 -17.63
CA THR A 88 -4.79 -31.79 -16.49
C THR A 88 -5.03 -32.71 -15.29
N ALA A 89 -4.51 -32.34 -14.13
CA ALA A 89 -4.80 -33.02 -12.86
C ALA A 89 -5.72 -32.18 -11.97
N PHE A 90 -6.96 -32.64 -11.76
CA PHE A 90 -7.95 -31.96 -10.90
C PHE A 90 -7.84 -32.31 -9.42
N SER A 91 -7.35 -33.51 -9.09
CA SER A 91 -7.23 -33.97 -7.71
C SER A 91 -5.96 -33.44 -7.06
N GLY A 92 -6.09 -32.84 -5.87
CA GLY A 92 -4.93 -32.40 -5.08
C GLY A 92 -3.94 -33.54 -4.76
N SER A 93 -4.42 -34.78 -4.62
CA SER A 93 -3.52 -35.94 -4.43
C SER A 93 -2.74 -36.29 -5.70
N HIS A 94 -3.36 -36.15 -6.88
CA HIS A 94 -2.66 -36.35 -8.16
C HIS A 94 -1.66 -35.23 -8.40
N GLN A 95 -2.03 -33.98 -8.10
CA GLN A 95 -1.15 -32.82 -8.19
C GLN A 95 0.10 -32.97 -7.29
N ASP A 96 -0.09 -33.42 -6.03
CA ASP A 96 1.02 -33.68 -5.10
C ASP A 96 1.94 -34.81 -5.61
N ALA A 97 1.36 -35.90 -6.12
CA ALA A 97 2.14 -37.00 -6.69
C ALA A 97 2.91 -36.60 -7.95
N ILE A 98 2.30 -35.81 -8.85
CA ILE A 98 2.94 -35.28 -10.05
C ILE A 98 4.08 -34.33 -9.66
N LYS A 99 3.86 -33.43 -8.69
CA LYS A 99 4.90 -32.52 -8.17
C LYS A 99 6.11 -33.28 -7.64
N LYS A 100 5.88 -34.27 -6.76
CA LYS A 100 6.95 -35.15 -6.25
C LYS A 100 7.63 -35.94 -7.37
N GLY A 101 6.85 -36.34 -8.37
CA GLY A 101 7.34 -36.95 -9.60
C GLY A 101 8.34 -36.05 -10.32
N PHE A 102 7.99 -34.79 -10.57
CA PHE A 102 8.88 -33.83 -11.24
C PHE A 102 10.17 -33.56 -10.45
N GLU A 103 10.06 -33.41 -9.12
CA GLU A 103 11.22 -33.25 -8.23
C GLU A 103 12.17 -34.47 -8.33
N ALA A 104 11.62 -35.69 -8.27
CA ALA A 104 12.40 -36.93 -8.42
C ALA A 104 12.97 -37.10 -9.84
N GLN A 105 12.20 -36.72 -10.86
CA GLN A 105 12.55 -36.83 -12.27
C GLN A 105 13.76 -35.96 -12.61
N PHE A 106 13.78 -34.72 -12.15
CA PHE A 106 14.91 -33.82 -12.33
C PHE A 106 16.20 -34.45 -11.79
N GLU A 107 16.13 -35.08 -10.61
CA GLU A 107 17.30 -35.70 -10.02
C GLU A 107 17.73 -37.00 -10.70
N ARG A 108 16.79 -37.80 -11.21
CA ARG A 108 17.10 -38.96 -12.04
C ARG A 108 17.76 -38.54 -13.34
N HIS A 109 17.21 -37.56 -14.04
CA HIS A 109 17.76 -37.05 -15.30
C HIS A 109 19.15 -36.45 -15.13
N ARG A 110 19.38 -35.70 -14.05
CA ARG A 110 20.70 -35.16 -13.71
C ARG A 110 21.73 -36.27 -13.49
N LYS A 111 21.38 -37.32 -12.74
CA LYS A 111 22.26 -38.47 -12.51
C LYS A 111 22.54 -39.25 -13.80
N ALA A 112 21.49 -39.54 -14.57
CA ALA A 112 21.59 -40.24 -15.85
C ALA A 112 22.49 -39.46 -16.83
N ALA A 113 22.34 -38.13 -16.90
CA ALA A 113 23.19 -37.28 -17.74
C ALA A 113 24.67 -37.34 -17.34
N LEU A 114 24.98 -37.36 -16.04
CA LEU A 114 26.36 -37.49 -15.54
C LEU A 114 26.97 -38.87 -15.82
N GLN A 115 26.13 -39.90 -15.92
CA GLN A 115 26.53 -41.29 -16.13
C GLN A 115 26.46 -41.73 -17.61
N GLY A 116 25.97 -40.85 -18.51
CA GLY A 116 25.74 -41.18 -19.92
C GLY A 116 24.61 -42.19 -20.13
N GLU A 117 23.67 -42.29 -19.19
CA GLU A 117 22.53 -43.21 -19.24
C GLU A 117 21.31 -42.56 -19.90
N MET A 118 20.38 -43.41 -20.37
CA MET A 118 19.14 -42.96 -21.00
C MET A 118 18.21 -42.28 -19.99
N GLN A 119 17.70 -41.12 -20.35
CA GLN A 119 16.72 -40.37 -19.57
C GLN A 119 15.32 -40.89 -19.88
N TYR A 120 14.76 -41.70 -18.97
CA TYR A 120 13.39 -42.19 -19.11
C TYR A 120 12.39 -41.25 -18.43
N TRP A 121 11.17 -41.21 -18.96
CA TRP A 121 10.03 -40.53 -18.34
C TRP A 121 9.41 -41.42 -17.26
N ASP A 122 9.22 -40.88 -16.05
CA ASP A 122 8.60 -41.61 -14.93
C ASP A 122 7.88 -40.63 -14.00
N ILE A 123 6.74 -40.13 -14.47
CA ILE A 123 5.87 -39.23 -13.71
C ILE A 123 4.54 -39.94 -13.43
N PRO A 124 4.08 -40.00 -12.17
CA PRO A 124 2.75 -40.54 -11.86
C PRO A 124 1.66 -39.83 -12.65
N TYR A 125 0.71 -40.59 -13.18
CA TYR A 125 -0.47 -40.10 -13.92
C TYR A 125 -0.20 -39.40 -15.27
N LEU A 126 1.04 -39.13 -15.66
CA LEU A 126 1.40 -38.56 -16.96
C LEU A 126 2.14 -39.62 -17.80
N PRO A 127 1.51 -40.22 -18.83
CA PRO A 127 2.11 -41.30 -19.61
C PRO A 127 3.24 -40.86 -20.54
N ILE A 128 3.33 -39.56 -20.84
CA ILE A 128 4.32 -38.91 -21.70
C ILE A 128 4.68 -37.56 -21.07
N ASP A 129 5.85 -37.01 -21.37
CA ASP A 129 6.12 -35.60 -21.10
C ASP A 129 5.25 -34.75 -22.04
N PRO A 130 4.35 -33.88 -21.54
CA PRO A 130 3.58 -33.00 -22.42
C PRO A 130 4.48 -32.15 -23.34
N ALA A 131 5.70 -31.83 -22.91
CA ALA A 131 6.65 -31.06 -23.70
C ALA A 131 7.12 -31.80 -24.96
N ASP A 132 7.11 -33.13 -24.97
CA ASP A 132 7.52 -33.95 -26.13
C ASP A 132 6.60 -33.73 -27.34
N ILE A 133 5.38 -33.25 -27.11
CA ILE A 133 4.38 -32.97 -28.16
C ILE A 133 3.96 -31.50 -28.21
N GLY A 134 4.74 -30.60 -27.58
CA GLY A 134 4.47 -29.16 -27.60
C GLY A 134 3.37 -28.69 -26.65
N CYS A 135 2.95 -29.54 -25.71
CA CYS A 135 1.98 -29.22 -24.67
C CYS A 135 2.67 -28.87 -23.34
N THR A 136 1.87 -28.41 -22.37
CA THR A 136 2.34 -28.19 -21.00
C THR A 136 1.43 -28.93 -20.01
N TYR A 137 2.01 -29.34 -18.88
CA TYR A 137 1.22 -29.85 -17.76
C TYR A 137 0.48 -28.70 -17.09
N GLU A 138 -0.85 -28.77 -17.06
CA GLU A 138 -1.68 -27.79 -16.38
C GLU A 138 -2.21 -28.33 -15.05
N ALA A 139 -1.67 -27.79 -13.95
CA ALA A 139 -2.26 -27.97 -12.63
C ALA A 139 -3.49 -27.06 -12.49
N VAL A 140 -4.62 -27.45 -13.08
CA VAL A 140 -5.87 -26.71 -12.94
C VAL A 140 -6.44 -26.96 -11.54
N ILE A 141 -6.22 -26.01 -10.63
CA ILE A 141 -6.86 -26.00 -9.31
C ILE A 141 -8.31 -25.53 -9.49
N ARG A 142 -9.23 -26.46 -9.75
CA ARG A 142 -10.67 -26.21 -9.65
C ARG A 142 -11.11 -26.37 -8.21
N VAL A 143 -11.66 -25.31 -7.63
CA VAL A 143 -12.23 -25.32 -6.28
C VAL A 143 -13.72 -25.63 -6.39
N ASN A 144 -14.10 -26.87 -6.08
CA ASN A 144 -15.49 -27.26 -5.83
C ASN A 144 -15.70 -27.46 -4.31
N SER A 145 -16.92 -27.75 -3.87
CA SER A 145 -17.26 -27.94 -2.44
C SER A 145 -16.51 -29.11 -1.77
N GLN A 146 -15.69 -29.87 -2.50
CA GLN A 146 -14.81 -30.94 -2.01
C GLN A 146 -13.31 -30.57 -2.00
N SER A 147 -12.92 -29.42 -2.57
CA SER A 147 -11.51 -29.01 -2.59
C SER A 147 -11.03 -28.69 -1.18
N GLY A 148 -9.91 -29.29 -0.76
CA GLY A 148 -9.45 -29.24 0.64
C GLY A 148 -8.95 -27.86 1.09
N LYS A 149 -8.97 -27.62 2.41
CA LYS A 149 -8.55 -26.36 3.08
C LYS A 149 -7.19 -25.83 2.63
N GLY A 150 -6.24 -26.72 2.32
CA GLY A 150 -4.90 -26.36 1.87
C GLY A 150 -4.84 -25.76 0.46
N GLY A 151 -5.76 -26.14 -0.44
CA GLY A 151 -5.76 -25.66 -1.82
C GLY A 151 -6.10 -24.17 -1.94
N ILE A 152 -7.09 -23.70 -1.16
CA ILE A 152 -7.46 -22.28 -1.13
C ILE A 152 -6.34 -21.42 -0.55
N ALA A 153 -5.69 -21.89 0.51
CA ALA A 153 -4.57 -21.18 1.12
C ALA A 153 -3.38 -21.05 0.15
N TYR A 154 -3.08 -22.12 -0.58
CA TYR A 154 -2.03 -22.11 -1.61
C TYR A 154 -2.35 -21.11 -2.73
N LEU A 155 -3.59 -21.07 -3.22
CA LEU A 155 -4.02 -20.12 -4.25
C LEU A 155 -3.90 -18.66 -3.80
N VAL A 156 -4.31 -18.35 -2.57
CA VAL A 156 -4.15 -17.00 -2.00
C VAL A 156 -2.67 -16.62 -1.88
N LYS A 157 -1.83 -17.56 -1.43
CA LYS A 157 -0.38 -17.34 -1.35
C LYS A 157 0.24 -17.09 -2.72
N GLN A 158 -0.14 -17.87 -3.74
CA GLN A 158 0.41 -17.73 -5.09
C GLN A 158 -0.09 -16.45 -5.80
N ALA A 159 -1.38 -16.13 -5.68
CA ALA A 159 -2.00 -15.02 -6.42
C ALA A 159 -1.86 -13.66 -5.72
N LEU A 160 -1.82 -13.64 -4.38
CA LEU A 160 -1.76 -12.40 -3.58
C LEU A 160 -0.47 -12.27 -2.77
N GLY A 161 0.41 -13.27 -2.76
CA GLY A 161 1.64 -13.27 -1.94
C GLY A 161 1.38 -13.47 -0.45
N LEU A 162 0.15 -13.83 -0.05
CA LEU A 162 -0.29 -13.86 1.34
C LEU A 162 -0.24 -15.28 1.94
N ASP A 163 0.72 -15.53 2.82
CA ASP A 163 0.78 -16.77 3.61
C ASP A 163 -0.07 -16.66 4.89
N MET A 164 -1.34 -17.07 4.80
CA MET A 164 -2.31 -16.92 5.91
C MET A 164 -2.03 -17.86 7.09
N PRO A 165 -2.24 -17.43 8.34
CA PRO A 165 -2.20 -18.32 9.51
C PRO A 165 -3.24 -19.44 9.43
N ARG A 166 -2.94 -20.59 10.04
CA ARG A 166 -3.80 -21.79 9.96
C ARG A 166 -5.25 -21.54 10.36
N LYS A 167 -5.51 -20.72 11.38
CA LYS A 167 -6.88 -20.39 11.81
C LYS A 167 -7.60 -19.49 10.80
N MET A 168 -6.89 -18.52 10.21
CA MET A 168 -7.42 -17.69 9.14
C MET A 168 -7.71 -18.50 7.87
N GLN A 169 -6.87 -19.49 7.53
CA GLN A 169 -7.14 -20.42 6.42
C GLN A 169 -8.48 -21.14 6.61
N ILE A 170 -8.78 -21.59 7.83
CA ILE A 170 -10.06 -22.24 8.16
C ILE A 170 -11.22 -21.26 8.04
N ASN A 171 -11.07 -20.04 8.55
CA ASN A 171 -12.09 -18.98 8.46
C ASN A 171 -12.39 -18.61 7.01
N PHE A 172 -11.35 -18.41 6.18
CA PHE A 172 -11.54 -18.08 4.78
C PHE A 172 -12.13 -19.24 3.99
N TYR A 173 -11.72 -20.48 4.28
CA TYR A 173 -12.31 -21.67 3.68
C TYR A 173 -13.83 -21.74 3.86
N GLN A 174 -14.33 -21.47 5.07
CA GLN A 174 -15.78 -21.43 5.33
C GLN A 174 -16.49 -20.37 4.48
N THR A 175 -15.83 -19.22 4.26
CA THR A 175 -16.36 -18.15 3.43
C THR A 175 -16.45 -18.56 1.95
N VAL A 176 -15.38 -19.17 1.42
CA VAL A 176 -15.36 -19.67 0.04
C VAL A 176 -16.39 -20.78 -0.15
N GLN A 177 -16.50 -21.71 0.81
CA GLN A 177 -17.49 -22.77 0.78
C GLN A 177 -18.92 -22.22 0.71
N ALA A 178 -19.26 -21.23 1.54
CA ALA A 178 -20.57 -20.60 1.52
C ALA A 178 -20.89 -19.90 0.19
N ILE A 179 -19.88 -19.32 -0.48
CA ILE A 179 -20.04 -18.71 -1.81
C ILE A 179 -20.25 -19.78 -2.88
N ALA A 180 -19.44 -20.84 -2.87
CA ALA A 180 -19.54 -21.95 -3.81
C ALA A 180 -20.90 -22.67 -3.71
N ASP A 181 -21.36 -22.95 -2.49
CA ASP A 181 -22.65 -23.62 -2.24
C ASP A 181 -23.83 -22.75 -2.72
N ARG A 182 -23.73 -21.42 -2.56
CA ARG A 182 -24.77 -20.48 -3.02
C ARG A 182 -24.83 -20.36 -4.54
N GLU A 183 -23.67 -20.31 -5.19
CA GLU A 183 -23.60 -20.08 -6.64
C GLU A 183 -23.69 -21.38 -7.47
N ALA A 184 -23.62 -22.55 -6.81
CA ALA A 184 -23.72 -23.87 -7.42
C ALA A 184 -22.81 -24.06 -8.64
N ARG A 185 -21.65 -23.39 -8.63
CA ARG A 185 -20.65 -23.41 -9.71
C ARG A 185 -19.24 -23.51 -9.13
N GLU A 186 -18.31 -23.96 -9.97
CA GLU A 186 -16.88 -23.99 -9.63
C GLU A 186 -16.35 -22.56 -9.46
N MET A 187 -15.46 -22.36 -8.48
CA MET A 187 -14.82 -21.06 -8.23
C MET A 187 -13.48 -20.99 -8.94
N THR A 188 -13.29 -19.93 -9.73
CA THR A 188 -12.03 -19.60 -10.38
C THR A 188 -11.04 -18.94 -9.39
N ILE A 189 -9.77 -18.81 -9.78
CA ILE A 189 -8.76 -18.07 -8.99
C ILE A 189 -9.19 -16.61 -8.81
N GLU A 190 -9.79 -16.00 -9.84
CA GLU A 190 -10.32 -14.64 -9.76
C GLU A 190 -11.49 -14.54 -8.78
N ASP A 191 -12.39 -15.53 -8.77
CA ASP A 191 -13.49 -15.59 -7.80
C ASP A 191 -12.94 -15.67 -6.36
N ILE A 192 -11.94 -16.51 -6.12
CA ILE A 192 -11.35 -16.71 -4.78
C ILE A 192 -10.61 -15.46 -4.32
N THR A 193 -9.79 -14.86 -5.17
CA THR A 193 -9.06 -13.63 -4.82
C THR A 193 -10.01 -12.44 -4.63
N THR A 194 -11.08 -12.36 -5.42
CA THR A 194 -12.15 -11.36 -5.23
C THR A 194 -12.91 -11.60 -3.93
N ALA A 195 -13.24 -12.85 -3.61
CA ALA A 195 -13.87 -13.22 -2.35
C ALA A 195 -12.97 -12.85 -1.16
N PHE A 196 -11.66 -13.12 -1.26
CA PHE A 196 -10.68 -12.73 -0.24
C PHE A 196 -10.67 -11.22 0.00
N ARG A 197 -10.51 -10.44 -1.08
CA ARG A 197 -10.51 -8.97 -1.02
C ARG A 197 -11.80 -8.40 -0.44
N ARG A 198 -12.96 -8.97 -0.79
CA ARG A 198 -14.27 -8.54 -0.26
C ARG A 198 -14.48 -8.89 1.20
N THR A 199 -14.02 -10.07 1.61
CA THR A 199 -14.18 -10.60 2.98
C THR A 199 -13.34 -9.79 3.95
N TYR A 200 -12.07 -9.57 3.62
CA TYR A 200 -11.12 -8.88 4.49
C TYR A 200 -10.90 -7.41 4.13
N LYS A 201 -11.75 -6.82 3.28
CA LYS A 201 -11.65 -5.42 2.83
C LYS A 201 -10.24 -5.01 2.38
N PHE A 202 -9.62 -5.88 1.60
CA PHE A 202 -8.21 -5.84 1.25
C PHE A 202 -8.01 -5.40 -0.22
N GLY A 203 -6.95 -4.61 -0.48
CA GLY A 203 -6.55 -4.19 -1.83
C GLY A 203 -7.05 -2.81 -2.29
N GLY A 204 -7.70 -2.04 -1.41
CA GLY A 204 -8.11 -0.66 -1.68
C GLY A 204 -9.20 -0.50 -2.75
N GLY A 205 -9.53 0.76 -3.06
CA GLY A 205 -10.54 1.13 -4.07
C GLY A 205 -11.92 0.53 -3.75
N LYS A 206 -12.46 -0.28 -4.68
CA LYS A 206 -13.78 -0.93 -4.54
C LYS A 206 -13.88 -1.95 -3.39
N PHE A 207 -12.74 -2.34 -2.81
CA PHE A 207 -12.68 -3.29 -1.70
C PHE A 207 -12.45 -2.61 -0.35
N SER A 208 -12.26 -1.28 -0.33
CA SER A 208 -12.08 -0.54 0.91
C SER A 208 -13.29 -0.72 1.84
N GLY A 209 -13.00 -0.92 3.13
CA GLY A 209 -14.02 -0.88 4.16
C GLY A 209 -14.47 0.55 4.45
N ARG A 210 -15.42 0.67 5.40
CA ARG A 210 -15.95 1.95 5.86
C ARG A 210 -14.90 2.78 6.61
N ILE A 211 -13.95 2.12 7.26
CA ILE A 211 -12.84 2.74 7.98
C ILE A 211 -11.53 2.43 7.26
N SER A 212 -10.74 3.44 6.89
CA SER A 212 -9.41 3.23 6.30
C SER A 212 -8.38 4.22 6.82
N LEU A 213 -7.13 3.77 6.93
CA LEU A 213 -6.01 4.59 7.38
C LEU A 213 -5.56 5.54 6.26
N ARG A 214 -5.54 6.85 6.54
CA ARG A 214 -4.99 7.87 5.63
C ARG A 214 -3.56 8.24 5.99
N SER A 215 -3.31 8.55 7.26
CA SER A 215 -1.99 8.91 7.79
C SER A 215 -1.92 8.63 9.29
N PHE A 216 -0.72 8.42 9.83
CA PHE A 216 -0.50 8.29 11.26
C PHE A 216 0.92 8.68 11.66
N ILE A 217 1.10 8.99 12.94
CA ILE A 217 2.38 9.08 13.64
C ILE A 217 2.29 8.25 14.91
N ILE A 218 3.36 7.51 15.21
CA ILE A 218 3.54 6.85 16.50
C ILE A 218 4.61 7.62 17.28
N SER A 219 4.26 8.07 18.48
CA SER A 219 5.17 8.77 19.40
C SER A 219 5.35 7.99 20.69
N GLU A 220 6.51 8.10 21.34
CA GLU A 220 6.71 7.56 22.70
C GLU A 220 6.30 8.57 23.76
N LEU A 221 5.50 8.13 24.73
CA LEU A 221 5.18 8.87 25.94
C LEU A 221 6.18 8.47 27.02
N GLN A 222 7.01 9.42 27.46
CA GLN A 222 7.80 9.23 28.67
C GLN A 222 6.88 9.37 29.87
N SER A 223 6.71 8.29 30.64
CA SER A 223 6.07 8.37 31.95
C SER A 223 6.93 9.25 32.87
N MET A 224 6.50 10.48 33.13
CA MET A 224 7.05 11.26 34.24
C MET A 224 6.58 10.58 35.53
N GLY A 225 7.43 9.72 36.08
CA GLY A 225 7.21 9.14 37.41
C GLY A 225 7.15 10.26 38.45
N ILE A 226 5.95 10.52 38.96
CA ILE A 226 5.77 11.26 40.21
C ILE A 226 6.05 10.26 41.33
N GLY A 227 7.24 10.31 41.90
CA GLY A 227 7.64 9.45 43.01
C GLY A 227 9.02 9.80 43.54
N GLU A 228 9.08 10.73 44.49
CA GLU A 228 10.23 10.90 45.38
C GLU A 228 10.49 9.59 46.16
N GLY A 229 11.77 9.22 46.32
CA GLY A 229 12.19 8.33 47.40
C GLY A 229 12.94 7.06 46.97
N LEU A 230 14.27 7.16 47.00
CA LEU A 230 15.25 6.15 47.41
C LEU A 230 14.76 4.69 47.54
N ASN A 231 15.17 3.81 46.61
CA ASN A 231 16.04 2.66 46.90
C ASN A 231 16.32 1.81 45.64
N SER A 232 17.46 1.14 45.74
CA SER A 232 18.16 0.22 44.82
C SER A 232 17.32 -0.86 44.14
N ASP A 233 17.74 -1.18 42.90
CA ASP A 233 17.66 -2.49 42.24
C ASP A 233 16.26 -3.08 41.99
N ALA A 234 15.46 -2.42 41.14
CA ALA A 234 14.49 -3.07 40.24
C ALA A 234 13.77 -2.00 39.39
N ASP A 235 13.97 -2.00 38.06
CA ASP A 235 12.86 -1.99 37.07
C ASP A 235 13.41 -1.88 35.63
N GLU A 236 13.55 -3.03 34.96
CA GLU A 236 13.61 -3.13 33.49
C GLU A 236 12.22 -2.97 32.84
N ASN A 237 11.18 -2.65 33.63
CA ASN A 237 9.80 -2.50 33.19
C ASN A 237 9.34 -1.03 33.15
N SER A 238 10.15 -0.11 32.61
CA SER A 238 9.58 1.15 32.15
C SER A 238 8.58 0.84 31.02
N ILE A 239 7.28 0.85 31.34
CA ILE A 239 6.21 0.67 30.36
C ILE A 239 6.31 1.84 29.38
N HIS A 240 6.96 1.60 28.23
CA HIS A 240 7.01 2.56 27.14
C HIS A 240 5.62 2.68 26.53
N GLU A 241 4.84 3.61 27.05
CA GLU A 241 3.54 3.96 26.48
C GLU A 241 3.77 4.63 25.13
N LYS A 242 3.02 4.21 24.12
CA LYS A 242 3.04 4.74 22.77
C LYS A 242 1.73 5.44 22.50
N ARG A 243 1.81 6.56 21.81
CA ARG A 243 0.66 7.31 21.31
C ARG A 243 0.50 7.08 19.81
N PHE A 244 -0.72 6.75 19.41
CA PHE A 244 -1.17 6.80 18.02
C PHE A 244 -1.88 8.13 17.78
N ASP A 245 -1.40 8.87 16.79
CA ASP A 245 -2.06 10.05 16.23
C ASP A 245 -2.33 9.80 14.76
N GLY A 246 -3.58 9.68 14.34
CA GLY A 246 -3.89 9.32 12.95
C GLY A 246 -5.16 9.91 12.38
N THR A 247 -5.19 10.01 11.06
CA THR A 247 -6.38 10.36 10.28
C THR A 247 -6.97 9.09 9.67
N LEU A 248 -8.20 8.76 10.08
CA LEU A 248 -9.01 7.70 9.51
C LEU A 248 -10.06 8.29 8.58
N LEU A 249 -10.27 7.69 7.41
CA LEU A 249 -11.49 7.95 6.64
C LEU A 249 -12.57 7.04 7.19
N VAL A 250 -13.64 7.60 7.74
CA VAL A 250 -14.81 6.89 8.25
C VAL A 250 -16.02 7.28 7.41
N ASP A 251 -16.56 6.34 6.65
CA ASP A 251 -17.62 6.57 5.66
C ASP A 251 -17.25 7.69 4.66
N GLY A 252 -15.98 7.72 4.26
CA GLY A 252 -15.41 8.73 3.36
C GLY A 252 -15.08 10.07 4.02
N VAL A 253 -15.49 10.30 5.26
CA VAL A 253 -15.20 11.54 5.99
C VAL A 253 -13.89 11.39 6.78
N PRO A 254 -12.90 12.27 6.59
CA PRO A 254 -11.68 12.24 7.39
C PRO A 254 -11.97 12.59 8.85
N ARG A 255 -11.43 11.77 9.77
CA ARG A 255 -11.57 11.90 11.21
C ARG A 255 -10.21 11.72 11.87
N ILE A 256 -9.86 12.65 12.75
CA ILE A 256 -8.65 12.57 13.55
C ILE A 256 -8.98 11.79 14.81
N VAL A 257 -8.17 10.77 15.09
CA VAL A 257 -8.31 9.95 16.30
C VAL A 257 -6.96 9.84 16.98
N ARG A 258 -6.99 9.85 18.31
CA ARG A 258 -5.83 9.66 19.18
C ARG A 258 -6.12 8.53 20.14
N GLY A 259 -5.10 7.73 20.43
CA GLY A 259 -5.18 6.71 21.47
C GLY A 259 -3.81 6.35 21.99
N ASP A 260 -3.79 5.86 23.22
CA ASP A 260 -2.57 5.51 23.94
C ASP A 260 -2.55 4.00 24.23
N GLY A 261 -1.37 3.41 24.23
CA GLY A 261 -1.23 1.98 24.51
C GLY A 261 0.22 1.54 24.57
N ASN A 262 0.47 0.31 25.01
CA ASN A 262 1.83 -0.26 25.09
C ASN A 262 2.48 -0.58 23.73
N GLY A 263 1.82 -0.27 22.61
CA GLY A 263 2.27 -0.54 21.26
C GLY A 263 1.40 0.17 20.22
N PRO A 264 1.81 0.20 18.93
CA PRO A 264 1.05 0.89 17.87
C PRO A 264 -0.37 0.35 17.70
N LEU A 265 -0.53 -0.98 17.78
CA LEU A 265 -1.83 -1.62 17.58
C LEU A 265 -2.78 -1.40 18.76
N SER A 266 -2.28 -1.45 20.00
CA SER A 266 -3.08 -1.17 21.20
C SER A 266 -3.46 0.30 21.27
N ALA A 267 -2.56 1.21 20.90
CA ALA A 267 -2.85 2.64 20.79
C ALA A 267 -3.94 2.95 19.74
N LEU A 268 -3.92 2.27 18.58
CA LEU A 268 -5.01 2.38 17.61
C LEU A 268 -6.34 1.83 18.15
N LEU A 269 -6.33 0.69 18.84
CA LEU A 269 -7.54 0.12 19.44
C LEU A 269 -8.14 1.05 20.49
N ASP A 270 -7.31 1.69 21.31
CA ASP A 270 -7.74 2.73 22.25
C ASP A 270 -8.36 3.93 21.51
N ALA A 271 -7.74 4.37 20.41
CA ALA A 271 -8.29 5.45 19.58
C ALA A 271 -9.68 5.11 19.01
N LEU A 272 -9.85 3.88 18.51
CA LEU A 272 -11.13 3.39 17.99
C LEU A 272 -12.19 3.28 19.09
N LYS A 273 -11.81 2.87 20.30
CA LYS A 273 -12.69 2.82 21.47
C LYS A 273 -13.14 4.22 21.88
N CYS A 274 -12.19 5.12 22.10
CA CYS A 274 -12.44 6.48 22.60
C CYS A 274 -13.24 7.32 21.60
N HIS A 275 -12.92 7.24 20.32
CA HIS A 275 -13.51 8.10 19.30
C HIS A 275 -14.71 7.48 18.57
N LEU A 276 -14.75 6.16 18.39
CA LEU A 276 -15.80 5.48 17.63
C LEU A 276 -16.66 4.51 18.46
N GLY A 277 -16.38 4.36 19.75
CA GLY A 277 -17.10 3.41 20.61
C GLY A 277 -16.84 1.94 20.25
N LEU A 278 -15.76 1.66 19.53
CA LEU A 278 -15.43 0.34 19.01
C LEU A 278 -14.46 -0.38 19.96
N ASP A 279 -15.01 -1.16 20.89
CA ASP A 279 -14.24 -1.84 21.93
C ASP A 279 -13.81 -3.26 21.50
N PHE A 280 -12.57 -3.38 21.03
CA PHE A 280 -11.97 -4.62 20.54
C PHE A 280 -10.63 -4.93 21.21
N ALA A 281 -10.27 -6.21 21.25
CA ALA A 281 -8.94 -6.67 21.63
C ALA A 281 -8.37 -7.66 20.61
N ILE A 282 -7.03 -7.71 20.56
CA ILE A 282 -6.29 -8.65 19.73
C ILE A 282 -6.29 -10.02 20.41
N ARG A 283 -6.77 -11.04 19.70
CA ARG A 283 -6.67 -12.44 20.09
C ARG A 283 -5.43 -13.10 19.49
N GLU A 284 -5.14 -12.79 18.22
CA GLU A 284 -4.00 -13.36 17.50
C GLU A 284 -3.37 -12.30 16.59
N TYR A 285 -2.04 -12.32 16.52
CA TYR A 285 -1.23 -11.50 15.64
C TYR A 285 -0.16 -12.38 15.00
N SER A 286 0.06 -12.19 13.70
CA SER A 286 1.17 -12.81 12.99
C SER A 286 1.60 -11.93 11.82
N GLU A 287 2.87 -12.03 11.45
CA GLU A 287 3.44 -11.25 10.36
C GLU A 287 4.47 -12.04 9.59
N HIS A 288 4.68 -11.67 8.33
CA HIS A 288 5.77 -12.16 7.50
C HIS A 288 6.14 -11.16 6.42
N SER A 289 7.33 -11.34 5.85
CA SER A 289 7.83 -10.56 4.73
C SER A 289 7.32 -11.12 3.39
N ILE A 290 7.00 -10.23 2.45
CA ILE A 290 6.67 -10.53 1.07
C ILE A 290 7.74 -9.93 0.15
N GLY A 291 8.27 -10.76 -0.74
CA GLY A 291 9.31 -10.39 -1.71
C GLY A 291 10.73 -10.67 -1.23
N GLU A 292 11.70 -10.40 -2.10
CA GLU A 292 13.14 -10.56 -1.86
C GLU A 292 13.90 -9.25 -2.17
N GLY A 293 15.05 -9.04 -1.52
CA GLY A 293 15.92 -7.89 -1.77
C GLY A 293 15.53 -6.62 -0.97
N THR A 294 15.64 -5.45 -1.59
CA THR A 294 15.48 -4.13 -0.93
C THR A 294 14.05 -3.57 -0.97
N SER A 295 13.11 -4.27 -1.62
CA SER A 295 11.71 -3.83 -1.80
C SER A 295 10.70 -4.77 -1.11
N VAL A 296 11.10 -5.28 0.06
CA VAL A 296 10.30 -6.18 0.89
C VAL A 296 9.14 -5.42 1.52
N LYS A 297 7.94 -6.01 1.48
CA LYS A 297 6.75 -5.52 2.19
C LYS A 297 6.47 -6.41 3.40
N ALA A 298 5.88 -5.86 4.44
CA ALA A 298 5.36 -6.62 5.57
C ALA A 298 3.89 -6.95 5.34
N ALA A 299 3.50 -8.19 5.61
CA ALA A 299 2.12 -8.63 5.63
C ALA A 299 1.72 -9.09 7.03
N SER A 300 0.74 -8.41 7.61
CA SER A 300 0.26 -8.65 8.97
C SER A 300 -1.16 -9.21 8.95
N TYR A 301 -1.43 -10.14 9.88
CA TYR A 301 -2.73 -10.75 10.09
C TYR A 301 -3.14 -10.59 11.55
N VAL A 302 -4.36 -10.12 11.78
CA VAL A 302 -4.91 -9.85 13.11
C VAL A 302 -6.26 -10.53 13.26
N GLU A 303 -6.47 -11.21 14.38
CA GLU A 303 -7.80 -11.62 14.83
C GLU A 303 -8.26 -10.72 15.98
N LEU A 304 -9.36 -10.00 15.78
CA LEU A 304 -9.99 -9.17 16.80
C LEU A 304 -11.20 -9.86 17.42
N VAL A 305 -11.45 -9.56 18.69
CA VAL A 305 -12.65 -9.94 19.44
C VAL A 305 -13.25 -8.73 20.10
N LYS A 306 -14.58 -8.69 20.26
CA LYS A 306 -15.21 -7.66 21.10
C LYS A 306 -14.82 -7.88 22.55
N GLU A 307 -14.45 -6.81 23.25
CA GLU A 307 -13.96 -6.91 24.64
C GLU A 307 -15.03 -7.50 25.59
N SER A 308 -16.30 -7.16 25.34
CA SER A 308 -17.45 -7.72 26.07
C SER A 308 -17.58 -9.24 25.96
N ASP A 309 -17.07 -9.86 24.89
CA ASP A 309 -17.16 -11.30 24.65
C ASP A 309 -15.99 -12.09 25.26
N LYS A 310 -14.94 -11.45 25.80
CA LYS A 310 -13.85 -12.16 26.51
C LYS A 310 -14.36 -12.97 27.70
N THR A 311 -15.40 -12.47 28.38
CA THR A 311 -15.99 -13.11 29.56
C THR A 311 -16.72 -14.42 29.25
N LYS A 312 -17.09 -14.67 27.99
CA LYS A 312 -17.81 -15.87 27.55
C LYS A 312 -16.88 -17.05 27.19
N GLY A 313 -15.57 -16.88 27.36
CA GLY A 313 -14.56 -17.87 26.99
C GLY A 313 -14.26 -17.92 25.48
N PRO A 314 -13.17 -18.62 25.07
CA PRO A 314 -12.67 -18.62 23.70
C PRO A 314 -13.59 -19.31 22.69
N ILE A 315 -14.51 -20.16 23.15
CA ILE A 315 -15.42 -20.95 22.30
C ILE A 315 -16.64 -20.12 21.84
N HIS A 316 -17.03 -19.09 22.60
CA HIS A 316 -18.25 -18.31 22.34
C HIS A 316 -18.00 -16.88 21.84
N SER A 317 -16.74 -16.46 21.70
CA SER A 317 -16.39 -15.13 21.21
C SER A 317 -16.13 -15.15 19.70
N ILE A 318 -16.96 -14.42 18.94
CA ILE A 318 -16.83 -14.31 17.48
C ILE A 318 -15.54 -13.53 17.17
N GLY A 319 -14.61 -14.18 16.46
CA GLY A 319 -13.36 -13.58 16.01
C GLY A 319 -13.50 -12.97 14.61
N PHE A 320 -12.90 -11.80 14.43
CA PHE A 320 -12.89 -11.07 13.16
C PHE A 320 -11.46 -10.97 12.65
N TRP A 321 -11.18 -11.62 11.53
CA TRP A 321 -9.87 -11.58 10.91
C TRP A 321 -9.70 -10.36 10.01
N GLY A 322 -8.48 -9.84 9.98
CA GLY A 322 -8.06 -8.78 9.09
C GLY A 322 -6.64 -8.98 8.59
N VAL A 323 -6.35 -8.38 7.44
CA VAL A 323 -5.06 -8.45 6.75
C VAL A 323 -4.62 -7.06 6.30
N GLY A 324 -3.32 -6.79 6.45
CA GLY A 324 -2.68 -5.57 5.97
C GLY A 324 -1.39 -5.91 5.24
N ILE A 325 -1.06 -5.11 4.23
CA ILE A 325 0.25 -5.10 3.57
C ILE A 325 0.72 -3.66 3.49
N ASP A 326 1.96 -3.42 3.88
CA ASP A 326 2.63 -2.12 3.71
C ASP A 326 4.15 -2.33 3.69
N ALA A 327 4.91 -1.34 3.20
CA ALA A 327 6.37 -1.37 3.32
C ALA A 327 6.82 -1.16 4.76
N ASP A 328 6.03 -0.42 5.55
CA ASP A 328 6.25 -0.23 6.97
C ASP A 328 5.50 -1.27 7.81
N ILE A 329 6.19 -1.89 8.77
CA ILE A 329 5.63 -2.96 9.62
C ILE A 329 4.47 -2.43 10.46
N ALA A 330 4.62 -1.23 11.05
CA ALA A 330 3.55 -0.64 11.88
C ALA A 330 2.32 -0.33 11.02
N SER A 331 2.49 0.29 9.86
CA SER A 331 1.42 0.56 8.90
C SER A 331 0.70 -0.73 8.46
N SER A 332 1.45 -1.80 8.18
CA SER A 332 0.87 -3.10 7.82
C SER A 332 -0.02 -3.66 8.94
N GLY A 333 0.46 -3.63 10.19
CA GLY A 333 -0.32 -4.05 11.35
C GLY A 333 -1.56 -3.18 11.59
N LEU A 334 -1.44 -1.85 11.49
CA LEU A 334 -2.56 -0.92 11.66
C LEU A 334 -3.65 -1.16 10.60
N ARG A 335 -3.26 -1.39 9.34
CA ARG A 335 -4.18 -1.75 8.26
C ARG A 335 -4.88 -3.09 8.53
N ALA A 336 -4.16 -4.08 9.07
CA ALA A 336 -4.75 -5.36 9.46
C ALA A 336 -5.80 -5.22 10.56
N VAL A 337 -5.55 -4.37 11.56
CA VAL A 337 -6.55 -4.02 12.61
C VAL A 337 -7.79 -3.39 11.97
N LEU A 338 -7.63 -2.37 11.11
CA LEU A 338 -8.78 -1.73 10.47
C LEU A 338 -9.54 -2.67 9.52
N SER A 339 -8.83 -3.58 8.84
CA SER A 339 -9.44 -4.65 8.04
C SER A 339 -10.34 -5.53 8.91
N ALA A 340 -9.86 -5.99 10.08
CA ALA A 340 -10.64 -6.78 11.03
C ALA A 340 -11.84 -6.01 11.59
N VAL A 341 -11.65 -4.73 11.93
CA VAL A 341 -12.73 -3.85 12.40
C VAL A 341 -13.81 -3.72 11.34
N ASN A 342 -13.46 -3.48 10.08
CA ASN A 342 -14.43 -3.40 8.99
C ASN A 342 -15.25 -4.68 8.80
N SER A 343 -14.63 -5.84 9.04
CA SER A 343 -15.32 -7.14 9.05
C SER A 343 -16.32 -7.25 10.23
N ALA A 344 -16.04 -6.57 11.34
CA ALA A 344 -16.83 -6.64 12.57
C ALA A 344 -18.01 -5.66 12.63
N ILE A 345 -17.86 -4.46 12.05
CA ILE A 345 -18.85 -3.38 12.21
C ILE A 345 -20.08 -3.52 11.31
N GLY A 346 -19.97 -4.17 10.15
CA GLY A 346 -21.06 -4.25 9.17
C GLY A 346 -21.69 -2.87 8.88
N ASP A 347 -23.03 -2.81 8.93
CA ASP A 347 -23.82 -1.59 8.67
C ASP A 347 -24.15 -0.78 9.93
N GLN A 348 -23.50 -1.06 11.08
CA GLN A 348 -23.81 -0.35 12.32
C GLN A 348 -23.54 1.17 12.18
N SER A 349 -24.41 2.00 12.75
CA SER A 349 -24.16 3.45 12.79
C SER A 349 -22.95 3.73 13.68
N LEU A 350 -22.01 4.53 13.17
CA LEU A 350 -20.84 4.98 13.92
C LEU A 350 -21.13 6.39 14.44
N PRO A 351 -20.69 6.74 15.67
CA PRO A 351 -20.95 8.06 16.23
C PRO A 351 -20.45 9.16 15.29
N GLU A 352 -21.20 10.24 15.14
CA GLU A 352 -20.70 11.44 14.50
C GLU A 352 -19.64 12.07 15.41
N LEU A 353 -18.37 11.84 15.09
CA LEU A 353 -17.30 12.68 15.62
C LEU A 353 -17.48 14.04 14.96
N LYS A 354 -17.86 15.03 15.75
CA LYS A 354 -17.60 16.42 15.36
C LYS A 354 -16.09 16.54 15.12
N PRO A 355 -15.63 17.27 14.09
CA PRO A 355 -14.20 17.46 13.80
C PRO A 355 -13.44 18.27 14.87
N ASP A 356 -14.01 18.40 16.07
CA ASP A 356 -13.48 19.13 17.20
C ASP A 356 -12.36 18.29 17.82
N VAL A 357 -11.17 18.37 17.24
CA VAL A 357 -9.96 18.17 18.04
C VAL A 357 -10.00 19.23 19.13
N ILE A 358 -10.24 18.80 20.37
CA ILE A 358 -10.33 19.67 21.54
C ILE A 358 -8.91 20.12 21.90
N PHE A 359 -8.48 21.29 21.42
CA PHE A 359 -7.25 21.91 21.91
C PHE A 359 -7.53 22.61 23.24
N ASN A 360 -6.78 22.24 24.27
CA ASN A 360 -6.90 22.78 25.62
C ASN A 360 -5.52 22.98 26.26
N MET A 361 -5.46 23.40 27.53
CA MET A 361 -4.18 23.67 28.22
C MET A 361 -3.21 22.48 28.32
N LYS A 362 -3.67 21.25 28.03
CA LYS A 362 -2.84 20.04 28.02
C LYS A 362 -2.25 19.70 26.64
N SER A 363 -2.65 20.42 25.59
CA SER A 363 -2.11 20.24 24.24
C SER A 363 -0.61 20.49 24.22
N GLN A 364 0.11 19.79 23.34
CA GLN A 364 1.56 19.89 23.13
C GLN A 364 1.88 20.66 21.84
N PRO A 365 3.12 21.18 21.66
CA PRO A 365 3.53 21.86 20.43
C PRO A 365 3.32 21.02 19.15
N ALA A 366 3.47 19.70 19.26
CA ALA A 366 3.23 18.77 18.16
C ALA A 366 1.76 18.81 17.69
N ASP A 367 0.80 18.96 18.60
CA ASP A 367 -0.63 18.97 18.29
C ASP A 367 -0.98 20.15 17.36
N VAL A 368 -0.38 21.31 17.62
CA VAL A 368 -0.60 22.54 16.84
C VAL A 368 0.04 22.41 15.45
N SER A 369 1.21 21.77 15.38
CA SER A 369 1.92 21.51 14.12
C SER A 369 1.10 20.59 13.22
N HIS A 370 0.47 19.56 13.80
CA HIS A 370 -0.46 18.67 13.12
C HIS A 370 -1.70 19.40 12.59
N ALA A 371 -2.27 20.32 13.37
CA ALA A 371 -3.40 21.13 12.92
C ALA A 371 -3.03 21.96 11.68
N ILE A 372 -1.88 22.62 11.69
CA ILE A 372 -1.44 23.48 10.57
C ILE A 372 -1.06 22.67 9.33
N LEU A 373 -0.39 21.53 9.50
CA LEU A 373 -0.15 20.60 8.40
C LEU A 373 -1.48 20.13 7.79
N TYR A 374 -2.47 19.84 8.61
CA TYR A 374 -3.77 19.38 8.14
C TYR A 374 -4.57 20.46 7.41
N THR A 375 -4.70 21.66 7.99
CA THR A 375 -5.57 22.73 7.44
C THR A 375 -4.92 23.52 6.33
N LEU A 376 -3.60 23.73 6.38
CA LEU A 376 -2.86 24.59 5.47
C LEU A 376 -1.81 23.85 4.63
N SER A 377 -1.60 22.54 4.87
CA SER A 377 -0.56 21.75 4.19
C SER A 377 0.85 22.32 4.39
N LEU A 378 1.11 22.87 5.59
CA LEU A 378 2.40 23.46 5.97
C LEU A 378 3.09 22.62 7.06
N GLU A 379 4.30 22.15 6.80
CA GLU A 379 5.16 21.50 7.81
C GLU A 379 5.99 22.54 8.56
N LEU A 380 5.57 22.91 9.77
CA LEU A 380 6.24 23.97 10.51
C LEU A 380 7.63 23.53 11.03
N PRO A 381 8.70 24.34 10.91
CA PRO A 381 10.00 24.06 11.54
C PRO A 381 9.91 24.19 13.07
N ARG A 382 10.71 23.40 13.80
CA ARG A 382 10.62 23.27 15.28
C ARG A 382 10.53 24.60 16.03
N ARG A 383 11.30 25.62 15.65
CA ARG A 383 11.25 26.93 16.33
C ARG A 383 9.94 27.68 16.09
N LEU A 384 9.38 27.58 14.89
CA LEU A 384 8.08 28.14 14.57
C LEU A 384 6.96 27.36 15.26
N GLN A 385 7.07 26.04 15.40
CA GLN A 385 6.14 25.23 16.19
C GLN A 385 6.07 25.74 17.64
N SER A 386 7.22 25.91 18.29
CA SER A 386 7.29 26.46 19.65
C SER A 386 6.71 27.87 19.73
N SER A 387 7.08 28.75 18.80
CA SER A 387 6.57 30.14 18.76
C SER A 387 5.05 30.19 18.61
N PHE A 388 4.49 29.38 17.71
CA PHE A 388 3.05 29.39 17.46
C PHE A 388 2.26 28.73 18.60
N PHE A 389 2.83 27.69 19.22
CA PHE A 389 2.22 27.05 20.38
C PHE A 389 1.99 28.04 21.54
N GLU A 390 2.92 28.98 21.78
CA GLU A 390 2.71 30.05 22.77
C GLU A 390 1.49 30.93 22.45
N HIS A 391 1.24 31.19 21.17
CA HIS A 391 0.08 31.98 20.72
C HIS A 391 -1.22 31.20 20.90
N VAL A 392 -1.22 29.90 20.57
CA VAL A 392 -2.37 29.01 20.80
C VAL A 392 -2.68 28.91 22.30
N GLN A 393 -1.66 28.75 23.16
CA GLN A 393 -1.86 28.73 24.61
C GLN A 393 -2.44 30.05 25.14
N ARG A 394 -1.97 31.19 24.62
CA ARG A 394 -2.49 32.49 25.01
C ARG A 394 -3.94 32.68 24.59
N ALA A 395 -4.28 32.34 23.35
CA ALA A 395 -5.66 32.41 22.85
C ALA A 395 -6.61 31.50 23.65
N ALA A 396 -6.16 30.29 23.99
CA ALA A 396 -6.93 29.37 24.82
C ALA A 396 -7.18 29.90 26.25
N ARG A 397 -6.23 30.66 26.82
CA ARG A 397 -6.39 31.30 28.14
C ARG A 397 -7.31 32.51 28.13
N GLU A 398 -7.22 33.35 27.11
CA GLU A 398 -7.98 34.61 27.05
C GLU A 398 -9.49 34.36 26.84
N GLU A 399 -9.86 33.27 26.15
CA GLU A 399 -11.26 32.96 25.87
C GLU A 399 -11.89 31.89 26.78
N ASP A 400 -11.13 31.22 27.64
CA ASP A 400 -11.56 30.02 28.42
C ASP A 400 -12.24 28.95 27.53
N LYS A 401 -11.84 28.90 26.25
CA LYS A 401 -12.48 28.12 25.19
C LYS A 401 -11.61 26.98 24.70
N ILE A 402 -12.30 25.94 24.28
CA ILE A 402 -11.78 24.88 23.41
C ILE A 402 -11.63 25.47 22.00
N LEU A 403 -10.42 25.41 21.44
CA LEU A 403 -10.16 25.88 20.07
C LEU A 403 -10.40 24.75 19.06
N SER A 404 -11.15 25.02 18.01
CA SER A 404 -11.31 24.12 16.87
C SER A 404 -10.10 24.18 15.92
N LEU A 405 -9.99 23.22 14.99
CA LEU A 405 -8.98 23.26 13.93
C LEU A 405 -9.06 24.54 13.09
N GLN A 406 -10.28 25.02 12.83
CA GLN A 406 -10.49 26.23 12.05
C GLN A 406 -10.08 27.49 12.84
N ASP A 407 -10.30 27.50 14.16
CA ASP A 407 -9.81 28.58 15.02
C ASP A 407 -8.29 28.63 15.03
N ILE A 408 -7.61 27.48 15.08
CA ILE A 408 -6.15 27.39 15.04
C ILE A 408 -5.60 27.82 13.68
N SER A 409 -6.20 27.37 12.58
CA SER A 409 -5.76 27.81 11.25
C SER A 409 -5.97 29.30 11.06
N ASN A 410 -7.09 29.85 11.54
CA ASN A 410 -7.35 31.28 11.50
C ASN A 410 -6.36 32.04 12.38
N LEU A 411 -6.08 31.56 13.59
CA LEU A 411 -5.11 32.17 14.49
C LEU A 411 -3.72 32.20 13.85
N PHE A 412 -3.31 31.11 13.17
CA PHE A 412 -2.04 31.06 12.43
C PHE A 412 -2.00 32.09 11.30
N ILE A 413 -3.03 32.11 10.47
CA ILE A 413 -3.17 33.05 9.34
C ILE A 413 -3.04 34.50 9.81
N HIS A 414 -3.71 34.86 10.91
CA HIS A 414 -3.67 36.22 11.43
C HIS A 414 -2.34 36.54 12.14
N THR A 415 -1.80 35.60 12.91
CA THR A 415 -0.54 35.78 13.66
C THR A 415 0.65 36.00 12.73
N TYR A 416 0.76 35.17 11.69
CA TYR A 416 1.89 35.19 10.74
C TYR A 416 1.55 35.80 9.39
N ARG A 417 0.37 36.43 9.27
CA ARG A 417 -0.12 37.10 8.06
C ARG A 417 -0.03 36.23 6.81
N PHE A 418 -0.25 34.92 6.98
CA PHE A 418 -0.12 33.95 5.89
C PHE A 418 -1.20 34.20 4.83
N GLY A 419 -0.79 34.60 3.63
CA GLY A 419 -1.70 34.94 2.53
C GLY A 419 -2.45 36.28 2.69
N ILE A 420 -2.10 37.09 3.70
CA ILE A 420 -2.71 38.41 3.93
C ILE A 420 -1.82 39.50 3.35
N LEU A 421 -2.40 40.40 2.54
CA LEU A 421 -1.73 41.57 2.03
C LEU A 421 -1.42 42.57 3.16
N GLY A 422 -0.18 43.03 3.22
CA GLY A 422 0.31 43.92 4.27
C GLY A 422 0.66 45.32 3.76
N ARG A 423 1.33 46.09 4.63
CA ARG A 423 1.83 47.43 4.31
C ARG A 423 2.92 47.40 3.23
N VAL A 424 3.72 46.34 3.25
CA VAL A 424 4.76 46.02 2.28
C VAL A 424 4.31 44.83 1.45
N GLU A 425 4.42 44.94 0.13
CA GLU A 425 4.10 43.88 -0.81
C GLU A 425 5.16 43.77 -1.91
N LEU A 426 5.62 42.56 -2.20
CA LEU A 426 6.48 42.30 -3.36
C LEU A 426 5.64 42.15 -4.62
N LYS A 427 5.86 43.01 -5.62
CA LYS A 427 5.18 42.90 -6.93
C LYS A 427 6.00 42.04 -7.89
N SER A 428 7.23 42.46 -8.17
CA SER A 428 8.16 41.75 -9.04
C SER A 428 9.59 41.92 -8.57
N PHE A 429 10.48 41.03 -9.01
CA PHE A 429 11.90 41.17 -8.77
C PHE A 429 12.71 40.61 -9.94
N LYS A 430 13.93 41.10 -10.09
CA LYS A 430 14.95 40.54 -10.97
C LYS A 430 16.17 40.24 -10.14
N LEU A 431 16.62 39.00 -10.19
CA LEU A 431 17.83 38.54 -9.52
C LEU A 431 18.92 38.28 -10.56
N THR A 432 20.09 38.88 -10.38
CA THR A 432 21.28 38.63 -11.21
C THR A 432 22.42 38.12 -10.33
N THR A 433 23.29 37.30 -10.92
CA THR A 433 24.51 36.82 -10.26
C THR A 433 25.69 37.53 -10.91
N THR A 434 26.55 38.16 -10.13
CA THR A 434 27.78 38.77 -10.63
C THR A 434 28.86 37.71 -10.85
N ASP A 435 29.90 38.04 -11.60
CA ASP A 435 31.03 37.14 -11.88
C ASP A 435 31.77 36.69 -10.60
N GLU A 436 31.67 37.49 -9.53
CA GLU A 436 32.21 37.18 -8.19
C GLU A 436 31.27 36.31 -7.34
N GLY A 437 30.17 35.81 -7.91
CA GLY A 437 29.20 34.95 -7.23
C GLY A 437 28.23 35.67 -6.29
N ARG A 438 28.30 37.00 -6.16
CA ARG A 438 27.32 37.79 -5.40
C ARG A 438 25.99 37.87 -6.14
N LYS A 439 24.90 37.91 -5.39
CA LYS A 439 23.54 38.10 -5.91
C LYS A 439 23.16 39.57 -5.80
N THR A 440 22.64 40.13 -6.87
CA THR A 440 22.08 41.49 -6.90
C THR A 440 20.61 41.38 -7.23
N ILE A 441 19.77 42.07 -6.46
CA ILE A 441 18.33 42.06 -6.64
C ILE A 441 17.82 43.46 -6.89
N ILE A 442 16.96 43.60 -7.90
CA ILE A 442 16.15 44.78 -8.13
C ILE A 442 14.70 44.36 -7.93
N ALA A 443 14.04 44.88 -6.89
CA ALA A 443 12.67 44.51 -6.55
C ALA A 443 11.73 45.72 -6.68
N SER A 444 10.59 45.52 -7.33
CA SER A 444 9.47 46.46 -7.32
C SER A 444 8.49 46.02 -6.24
N MET A 445 8.19 46.94 -5.32
CA MET A 445 7.36 46.69 -4.17
C MET A 445 6.41 47.83 -3.87
N SER A 446 5.27 47.50 -3.26
CA SER A 446 4.38 48.50 -2.69
C SER A 446 4.72 48.67 -1.22
N ILE A 447 5.07 49.88 -0.80
CA ILE A 447 5.24 50.26 0.60
C ILE A 447 4.27 51.41 0.86
N ASP A 448 3.35 51.26 1.81
CA ASP A 448 2.32 52.27 2.08
C ASP A 448 1.48 52.63 0.85
N ARG A 449 1.16 51.63 0.02
CA ARG A 449 0.45 51.78 -1.26
C ARG A 449 1.20 52.59 -2.33
N GLN A 450 2.46 52.94 -2.08
CA GLN A 450 3.33 53.59 -3.07
C GLN A 450 4.29 52.56 -3.66
N THR A 451 4.39 52.54 -4.99
CA THR A 451 5.34 51.66 -5.67
C THR A 451 6.75 52.24 -5.55
N ARG A 452 7.67 51.45 -5.01
CA ARG A 452 9.10 51.76 -4.89
C ARG A 452 9.92 50.67 -5.56
N THR A 453 11.03 51.08 -6.18
CA THR A 453 12.04 50.16 -6.68
C THR A 453 13.22 50.20 -5.73
N VAL A 454 13.61 49.04 -5.22
CA VAL A 454 14.73 48.89 -4.29
C VAL A 454 15.80 48.00 -4.91
N GLU A 455 17.05 48.31 -4.63
CA GLU A 455 18.20 47.55 -5.12
C GLU A 455 19.14 47.20 -3.95
N GLY A 456 19.65 45.98 -3.96
CA GLY A 456 20.58 45.49 -2.95
C GLY A 456 21.43 44.34 -3.45
N SER A 457 22.57 44.13 -2.79
CA SER A 457 23.52 43.06 -3.12
C SER A 457 23.91 42.26 -1.89
N GLY A 458 24.00 40.94 -2.03
CA GLY A 458 24.32 40.02 -0.94
C GLY A 458 24.89 38.70 -1.43
N ASN A 459 25.11 37.76 -0.51
CA ASN A 459 25.67 36.44 -0.83
C ASN A 459 24.59 35.41 -1.23
N GLY A 460 23.32 35.83 -1.24
CA GLY A 460 22.16 35.01 -1.63
C GLY A 460 20.92 35.88 -1.89
N PRO A 461 19.82 35.30 -2.38
CA PRO A 461 18.62 36.06 -2.72
C PRO A 461 18.03 36.82 -1.52
N LEU A 462 17.89 36.13 -0.38
CA LEU A 462 17.34 36.71 0.85
C LEU A 462 18.24 37.84 1.41
N SER A 463 19.56 37.64 1.44
CA SER A 463 20.49 38.67 1.95
C SER A 463 20.57 39.89 1.03
N ALA A 464 20.55 39.69 -0.29
CA ALA A 464 20.47 40.79 -1.26
C ALA A 464 19.17 41.59 -1.10
N PHE A 465 18.05 40.90 -0.87
CA PHE A 465 16.76 41.54 -0.66
C PHE A 465 16.70 42.32 0.65
N LEU A 466 17.20 41.76 1.75
CA LEU A 466 17.28 42.50 3.02
C LEU A 466 18.20 43.72 2.91
N ALA A 467 19.32 43.62 2.18
CA ALA A 467 20.16 44.78 1.89
C ALA A 467 19.39 45.85 1.09
N ALA A 468 18.54 45.45 0.15
CA ALA A 468 17.69 46.38 -0.60
C ALA A 468 16.67 47.07 0.31
N ILE A 469 16.01 46.32 1.21
CA ILE A 469 15.05 46.87 2.19
C ILE A 469 15.74 47.79 3.18
N GLN A 470 16.95 47.45 3.62
CA GLN A 470 17.73 48.22 4.57
C GLN A 470 17.97 49.67 4.09
N THR A 471 18.01 49.91 2.77
CA THR A 471 18.11 51.27 2.18
C THR A 471 16.86 52.12 2.41
N GLN A 472 15.71 51.50 2.66
CA GLN A 472 14.42 52.15 2.89
C GLN A 472 14.11 52.37 4.37
N LEU A 473 15.02 51.95 5.26
CA LEU A 473 14.86 52.07 6.70
C LEU A 473 15.78 53.17 7.27
N PRO A 474 15.39 53.79 8.39
CA PRO A 474 16.25 54.65 9.18
C PRO A 474 17.58 53.97 9.54
N GLN A 475 18.67 54.75 9.63
CA GLN A 475 20.03 54.23 9.88
C GLN A 475 20.18 53.50 11.23
N ASP A 476 19.30 53.78 12.20
CA ASP A 476 19.26 53.17 13.53
C ASP A 476 18.46 51.86 13.58
N THR A 477 17.84 51.45 12.48
CA THR A 477 17.09 50.20 12.35
C THR A 477 17.88 49.18 11.54
N ILE A 478 18.20 48.02 12.12
CA ILE A 478 18.90 46.95 11.41
C ILE A 478 17.99 45.72 11.30
N LEU A 479 17.89 45.14 10.10
CA LEU A 479 17.23 43.85 9.87
C LEU A 479 18.26 42.73 9.64
N SER A 480 18.10 41.60 10.32
CA SER A 480 18.89 40.40 10.10
C SER A 480 18.03 39.14 10.10
N VAL A 481 18.50 38.07 9.44
CA VAL A 481 17.86 36.75 9.48
C VAL A 481 18.30 36.04 10.76
N ARG A 482 17.33 35.52 11.51
CA ARG A 482 17.56 34.73 12.72
C ARG A 482 17.37 33.23 12.48
N ASP A 483 16.43 32.88 11.62
CA ASP A 483 16.20 31.50 11.18
C ASP A 483 15.62 31.49 9.76
N PHE A 484 15.93 30.43 9.03
CA PHE A 484 15.45 30.21 7.68
C PHE A 484 15.27 28.72 7.45
N SER A 485 14.07 28.33 7.01
CA SER A 485 13.75 26.97 6.63
C SER A 485 12.90 26.97 5.37
N GLU A 486 13.12 25.97 4.53
CA GLU A 486 12.40 25.79 3.27
C GLU A 486 12.21 24.30 3.00
N HIS A 487 11.08 23.93 2.41
CA HIS A 487 10.86 22.61 1.83
C HIS A 487 9.91 22.67 0.64
N SER A 488 10.02 21.66 -0.24
CA SER A 488 9.10 21.46 -1.35
C SER A 488 7.84 20.72 -0.88
N LEU A 489 6.68 21.14 -1.38
CA LEU A 489 5.40 20.50 -1.17
C LEU A 489 4.99 19.75 -2.46
N GLY A 490 4.87 18.44 -2.36
CA GLY A 490 4.45 17.54 -3.45
C GLY A 490 5.57 16.79 -4.17
N GLU A 491 5.20 15.82 -5.02
CA GLU A 491 6.09 15.06 -5.90
C GLU A 491 5.75 15.36 -7.38
N GLY A 492 6.76 15.62 -8.21
CA GLY A 492 6.58 15.88 -9.65
C GLY A 492 7.22 17.17 -10.15
N SER A 493 6.84 17.62 -11.36
CA SER A 493 7.42 18.80 -12.05
C SER A 493 6.74 20.14 -11.72
N GLU A 494 5.65 20.13 -10.96
CA GLU A 494 4.93 21.33 -10.50
C GLU A 494 4.80 21.29 -8.97
N THR A 495 5.90 21.55 -8.26
CA THR A 495 5.93 21.60 -6.79
C THR A 495 5.85 23.04 -6.29
N ASN A 496 5.12 23.25 -5.19
CA ASN A 496 5.14 24.52 -4.47
C ASN A 496 6.29 24.51 -3.44
N ALA A 497 6.87 25.67 -3.15
CA ALA A 497 7.87 25.83 -2.11
C ALA A 497 7.27 26.54 -0.89
N ALA A 498 7.41 25.95 0.28
CA ALA A 498 7.08 26.58 1.55
C ALA A 498 8.34 27.15 2.18
N SER A 499 8.33 28.46 2.44
CA SER A 499 9.45 29.17 3.05
C SER A 499 9.04 29.80 4.38
N TYR A 500 9.91 29.67 5.37
CA TYR A 500 9.75 30.18 6.73
C TYR A 500 10.97 31.04 7.07
N VAL A 501 10.74 32.33 7.32
CA VAL A 501 11.81 33.30 7.62
C VAL A 501 11.54 33.95 8.96
N GLU A 502 12.45 33.80 9.91
CA GLU A 502 12.47 34.59 11.14
C GLU A 502 13.41 35.78 10.94
N LEU A 503 12.86 36.99 10.95
CA LEU A 503 13.66 38.21 10.94
C LEU A 503 13.81 38.75 12.37
N GLN A 504 14.93 39.41 12.60
CA GLN A 504 15.20 40.18 13.80
C GLN A 504 15.40 41.65 13.43
N GLN A 505 14.64 42.52 14.06
CA GLN A 505 14.80 43.97 13.99
C GLN A 505 15.54 44.47 15.23
N ILE A 506 16.56 45.30 15.05
CA ILE A 506 17.29 45.98 16.13
C ILE A 506 17.06 47.48 15.99
N VAL A 507 16.46 48.11 17.01
CA VAL A 507 16.25 49.57 17.10
C VAL A 507 16.67 50.02 18.50
N HIS A 508 17.62 50.96 18.59
CA HIS A 508 18.11 51.47 19.89
C HIS A 508 18.45 50.36 20.91
N ASP A 509 19.22 49.36 20.49
CA ASP A 509 19.58 48.14 21.26
C ASP A 509 18.43 47.21 21.69
N LYS A 510 17.17 47.52 21.34
CA LYS A 510 16.04 46.60 21.53
C LYS A 510 15.90 45.67 20.34
N LYS A 511 15.73 44.38 20.62
CA LYS A 511 15.59 43.31 19.62
C LYS A 511 14.14 42.85 19.56
N TYR A 512 13.56 42.88 18.38
CA TYR A 512 12.25 42.33 18.08
C TYR A 512 12.40 41.21 17.06
N ALA A 513 11.59 40.16 17.15
CA ALA A 513 11.59 39.06 16.20
C ALA A 513 10.21 38.90 15.60
N SER A 514 10.17 38.57 14.31
CA SER A 514 8.93 38.35 13.58
C SER A 514 9.13 37.21 12.58
N TRP A 515 8.19 36.29 12.57
CA TRP A 515 8.15 35.20 11.60
C TRP A 515 7.30 35.59 10.40
N GLY A 516 7.71 35.14 9.22
CA GLY A 516 6.94 35.20 8.00
C GLY A 516 6.93 33.86 7.30
N VAL A 517 5.79 33.56 6.68
CA VAL A 517 5.50 32.27 6.03
C VAL A 517 4.90 32.55 4.65
N ALA A 518 5.33 31.81 3.64
CA ALA A 518 4.79 31.93 2.28
C ALA A 518 4.79 30.60 1.53
N LEU A 519 3.91 30.53 0.52
CA LEU A 519 3.83 29.47 -0.49
C LEU A 519 3.91 30.10 -1.88
N ASP A 520 4.81 29.62 -2.72
CA ASP A 520 4.90 30.03 -4.12
C ASP A 520 5.49 28.91 -4.98
N GLY A 521 5.16 28.85 -6.27
CA GLY A 521 5.75 27.88 -7.20
C GLY A 521 7.22 28.20 -7.54
N ASP A 522 7.64 29.45 -7.35
CA ASP A 522 9.05 29.85 -7.41
C ASP A 522 9.65 29.89 -6.00
N ILE A 523 10.64 29.03 -5.76
CA ILE A 523 11.39 28.92 -4.51
C ILE A 523 11.92 30.28 -4.02
N THR A 524 12.51 31.05 -4.93
CA THR A 524 13.07 32.37 -4.60
C THR A 524 11.95 33.32 -4.24
N ARG A 525 10.86 33.33 -5.01
CA ARG A 525 9.70 34.18 -4.74
C ARG A 525 9.07 33.84 -3.39
N SER A 526 8.89 32.56 -3.06
CA SER A 526 8.38 32.10 -1.75
C SER A 526 9.23 32.64 -0.61
N THR A 527 10.55 32.51 -0.71
CA THR A 527 11.50 33.06 0.29
C THR A 527 11.35 34.58 0.47
N LEU A 528 11.24 35.34 -0.62
CA LEU A 528 11.13 36.80 -0.54
C LEU A 528 9.76 37.24 0.01
N VAL A 529 8.67 36.56 -0.36
CA VAL A 529 7.34 36.83 0.16
C VAL A 529 7.26 36.49 1.65
N ALA A 530 7.91 35.40 2.10
CA ALA A 530 8.02 35.08 3.53
C ALA A 530 8.77 36.18 4.28
N ALA A 531 9.87 36.70 3.73
CA ALA A 531 10.59 37.83 4.33
C ALA A 531 9.73 39.10 4.39
N VAL A 532 8.95 39.41 3.35
CA VAL A 532 8.00 40.53 3.36
C VAL A 532 6.91 40.34 4.41
N SER A 533 6.38 39.12 4.57
CA SER A 533 5.41 38.81 5.63
C SER A 533 6.00 39.06 7.03
N ALA A 534 7.26 38.65 7.25
CA ALA A 534 7.98 38.91 8.50
C ALA A 534 8.18 40.42 8.74
N ILE A 535 8.55 41.19 7.70
CA ILE A 535 8.70 42.65 7.74
C ILE A 535 7.39 43.33 8.14
N ASN A 536 6.25 42.87 7.60
CA ASN A 536 4.92 43.38 7.97
C ASN A 536 4.54 43.09 9.43
N GLY A 537 5.30 42.24 10.14
CA GLY A 537 5.17 42.02 11.57
C GLY A 537 5.86 43.05 12.46
N PHE A 538 6.71 43.89 11.90
CA PHE A 538 7.34 44.97 12.62
C PHE A 538 6.58 46.29 12.44
N ASP A 539 6.67 47.16 13.45
CA ASP A 539 6.24 48.55 13.33
C ASP A 539 7.40 49.39 12.77
N LEU A 540 7.57 49.34 11.44
CA LEU A 540 8.67 50.00 10.74
C LEU A 540 8.26 51.40 10.27
N SER A 541 9.16 52.38 10.41
CA SER A 541 9.04 53.66 9.70
C SER A 541 9.92 53.61 8.46
N PHE A 542 9.36 53.81 7.27
CA PHE A 542 10.13 53.88 6.02
C PHE A 542 10.54 55.31 5.72
N THR A 543 11.73 55.51 5.16
CA THR A 543 12.19 56.84 4.73
C THR A 543 11.23 57.41 3.68
N PRO A 544 10.87 58.71 3.73
CA PRO A 544 10.05 59.34 2.71
C PRO A 544 10.71 59.28 1.33
N LEU A 545 9.91 59.20 0.26
CA LEU A 545 10.42 59.41 -1.09
C LEU A 545 10.92 60.86 -1.20
N SER A 546 12.20 61.02 -1.57
CA SER A 546 12.83 62.32 -1.86
C SER A 546 12.31 62.92 -3.15
#